data_AF-A0A1F3DGT7-F1
#
_entry.id   AF-A0A1F3DGT7-F1
#
_cell.length_a   1.000
_cell.length_b   1.000
_cell.length_c   1.000
_cell.angle_alpha   90.00
_cell.angle_beta   90.00
_cell.angle_gamma   90.00
#
_symmetry.space_group_name_H-M   'P 1'
#
loop_
_entity.id
_entity.type
_entity.pdbx_description
1 polymer ?
#
loop_
_entity_poly.entity_id
_entity_poly.type
_entity_poly.pdbx_seq_one_letter_code
_entity_poly.pdbx_strand_id
1 'polypeptide(L)'
;MKFIYTTLIIFSAFFNTYSQSKATIAMSINQVKKIYPNMESATYEKTITLSRTENLYGIEGEWGYRFKNDTLNWIHFDKYIDEINDTNFRNCLSATRKIIADFTKVYGNPDTTITGDTSFIDPYQKKHWGYDVIEAQWKNYNGMKIKVEFTFMGGKGEYHFLVKINYFDKNYPYYD
;
A
#
# COMPACT_ATOMS: atom_id res chain seq x y z
N MET A 1 -19.60 35.72 41.32
CA MET A 1 -19.04 35.58 39.97
C MET A 1 -19.32 34.16 39.49
N LYS A 2 -20.11 33.99 38.44
CA LYS A 2 -20.38 32.67 37.84
C LYS A 2 -19.39 32.46 36.70
N PHE A 3 -18.45 31.53 36.86
CA PHE A 3 -17.56 31.10 35.78
C PHE A 3 -18.35 30.17 34.86
N ILE A 4 -18.60 30.64 33.63
CA ILE A 4 -19.18 29.83 32.55
C ILE A 4 -18.00 29.05 31.94
N TYR A 5 -17.95 27.75 32.21
CA TYR A 5 -17.03 26.83 31.54
C TYR A 5 -17.56 26.53 30.14
N THR A 6 -17.01 27.20 29.13
CA THR A 6 -17.28 26.88 27.72
C THR A 6 -16.47 25.64 27.36
N THR A 7 -17.12 24.47 27.38
CA THR A 7 -16.53 23.21 26.91
C THR A 7 -16.36 23.28 25.39
N LEU A 8 -15.13 23.44 24.92
CA LEU A 8 -14.78 23.36 23.51
C LEU A 8 -14.83 21.89 23.07
N ILE A 9 -15.94 21.48 22.45
CA ILE A 9 -16.04 20.16 21.80
C ILE A 9 -15.23 20.23 20.51
N ILE A 10 -14.00 19.74 20.55
CA ILE A 10 -13.19 19.51 19.34
C ILE A 10 -13.81 18.32 18.62
N PHE A 11 -14.66 18.61 17.63
CA PHE A 11 -15.19 17.61 16.70
C PHE A 11 -14.00 17.06 15.90
N SER A 12 -13.46 15.93 16.35
CA SER A 12 -12.48 15.17 15.59
C SER A 12 -13.23 14.62 14.39
N ALA A 13 -13.21 15.35 13.27
CA ALA A 13 -13.68 14.82 12.00
C ALA A 13 -12.87 13.55 11.75
N PHE A 14 -13.51 12.40 11.92
CA PHE A 14 -13.00 11.12 11.46
C PHE A 14 -12.95 11.20 9.94
N PHE A 15 -11.89 11.80 9.40
CA PHE A 15 -11.53 11.62 8.02
C PHE A 15 -11.29 10.12 7.88
N ASN A 16 -12.26 9.42 7.29
CA ASN A 16 -12.06 8.04 6.88
C ASN A 16 -10.99 8.08 5.79
N THR A 17 -9.72 8.00 6.20
CA THR A 17 -8.60 7.79 5.28
C THR A 17 -8.73 6.37 4.78
N TYR A 18 -9.27 6.24 3.57
CA TYR A 18 -9.35 4.97 2.87
C TYR A 18 -7.99 4.71 2.22
N SER A 19 -7.36 3.60 2.55
CA SER A 19 -6.06 3.23 1.96
C SER A 19 -6.15 2.72 0.51
N GLN A 20 -7.35 2.65 -0.07
CA GLN A 20 -7.54 2.25 -1.47
C GLN A 20 -7.25 3.41 -2.45
N SER A 21 -6.71 3.05 -3.61
CA SER A 21 -6.76 3.93 -4.77
C SER A 21 -8.20 4.16 -5.24
N LYS A 22 -8.53 5.40 -5.61
CA LYS A 22 -9.77 5.80 -6.29
C LYS A 22 -9.73 5.52 -7.79
N ALA A 23 -8.54 5.37 -8.37
CA ALA A 23 -8.39 4.97 -9.75
C ALA A 23 -8.60 3.45 -9.88
N THR A 24 -9.19 3.02 -10.99
CA THR A 24 -9.37 1.60 -11.32
C THR A 24 -8.61 1.26 -12.58
N ILE A 25 -8.23 -0.01 -12.71
CA ILE A 25 -7.66 -0.54 -13.95
C ILE A 25 -8.60 -0.21 -15.13
N ALA A 26 -8.00 -0.04 -16.30
CA ALA A 26 -8.62 0.42 -17.55
C ALA A 26 -9.01 1.91 -17.64
N MET A 27 -8.80 2.72 -16.60
CA MET A 27 -8.93 4.18 -16.73
C MET A 27 -7.88 4.76 -17.69
N SER A 28 -8.23 5.83 -18.42
CA SER A 28 -7.29 6.60 -19.24
C SER A 28 -6.44 7.54 -18.39
N ILE A 29 -5.32 8.03 -18.96
CA ILE A 29 -4.44 8.98 -18.27
C ILE A 29 -5.20 10.24 -17.78
N ASN A 30 -6.13 10.74 -18.59
CA ASN A 30 -6.92 11.93 -18.30
C ASN A 30 -7.92 11.70 -17.15
N GLN A 31 -8.50 10.50 -17.07
CA GLN A 31 -9.39 10.13 -15.97
C GLN A 31 -8.61 10.09 -14.65
N VAL A 32 -7.42 9.49 -14.63
CA VAL A 32 -6.59 9.43 -13.42
C VAL A 32 -6.09 10.83 -13.01
N LYS A 33 -5.65 11.66 -13.96
CA LYS A 33 -5.25 13.06 -13.69
C LYS A 33 -6.40 13.93 -13.13
N LYS A 34 -7.65 13.61 -13.47
CA LYS A 34 -8.83 14.28 -12.90
C LYS A 34 -9.07 13.88 -11.44
N ILE A 35 -8.77 12.64 -11.07
CA ILE A 35 -8.90 12.13 -9.70
C ILE A 35 -7.76 12.68 -8.83
N TYR A 36 -6.55 12.70 -9.37
CA TYR A 36 -5.33 13.11 -8.69
C TYR A 36 -4.63 14.22 -9.50
N PRO A 37 -4.94 15.49 -9.24
CA PRO A 37 -4.21 16.58 -9.87
C PRO A 37 -2.77 16.63 -9.36
N ASN A 38 -1.86 17.19 -10.16
CA ASN A 38 -0.46 17.45 -9.80
C ASN A 38 0.42 16.22 -9.52
N MET A 39 0.12 15.08 -10.15
CA MET A 39 1.02 13.92 -10.14
C MET A 39 2.28 14.19 -10.95
N GLU A 40 3.40 13.62 -10.51
CA GLU A 40 4.62 13.53 -11.31
C GLU A 40 4.42 12.54 -12.46
N SER A 41 5.18 12.69 -13.54
CA SER A 41 5.08 11.84 -14.72
C SER A 41 6.44 11.43 -15.20
N ALA A 42 6.66 10.12 -15.32
CA ALA A 42 7.84 9.52 -15.93
C ALA A 42 7.43 8.71 -17.16
N THR A 43 8.28 8.72 -18.19
CA THR A 43 8.09 7.91 -19.40
C THR A 43 9.27 6.95 -19.53
N TYR A 44 8.98 5.66 -19.70
CA TYR A 44 9.98 4.64 -19.96
C TYR A 44 9.47 3.70 -21.05
N GLU A 45 10.28 3.56 -22.10
CA GLU A 45 9.90 2.85 -23.34
C GLU A 45 8.53 3.29 -23.88
N LYS A 46 7.55 2.38 -23.89
CA LYS A 46 6.17 2.61 -24.37
C LYS A 46 5.16 2.75 -23.22
N THR A 47 5.64 3.11 -22.04
CA THR A 47 4.82 3.26 -20.84
C THR A 47 4.97 4.63 -20.21
N ILE A 48 3.89 5.12 -19.63
CA ILE A 48 3.87 6.33 -18.81
C ILE A 48 3.51 5.90 -17.40
N THR A 49 4.24 6.38 -16.41
CA THR A 49 3.89 6.20 -15.00
C THR A 49 3.60 7.56 -14.41
N LEU A 50 2.42 7.72 -13.80
CA LEU A 50 2.12 8.86 -12.96
C LEU A 50 2.36 8.47 -11.51
N SER A 51 2.90 9.37 -10.70
CA SER A 51 3.14 9.08 -9.28
C SER A 51 2.72 10.21 -8.33
N ARG A 52 2.44 9.82 -7.09
CA ARG A 52 2.15 10.74 -5.98
C ARG A 52 2.53 10.09 -4.65
N THR A 53 3.00 10.90 -3.71
CA THR A 53 3.23 10.43 -2.34
C THR A 53 1.92 10.39 -1.54
N GLU A 54 1.84 9.46 -0.60
CA GLU A 54 0.74 9.39 0.36
C GLU A 54 1.21 8.75 1.67
N ASN A 55 0.67 9.24 2.79
CA ASN A 55 0.88 8.63 4.10
C ASN A 55 -0.27 7.67 4.41
N LEU A 56 0.02 6.37 4.47
CA LEU A 56 -0.92 5.32 4.87
C LEU A 56 -0.55 4.83 6.26
N TYR A 57 -1.30 5.25 7.27
CA TYR A 57 -1.12 4.81 8.66
C TYR A 57 0.30 5.04 9.22
N GLY A 58 0.93 6.16 8.87
CA GLY A 58 2.30 6.48 9.28
C GLY A 58 3.37 6.02 8.29
N ILE A 59 3.00 5.30 7.23
CA ILE A 59 3.90 4.87 6.16
C ILE A 59 3.80 5.85 4.99
N GLU A 60 4.79 6.73 4.85
CA GLU A 60 4.90 7.64 3.71
C GLU A 60 5.56 6.92 2.53
N GLY A 61 4.73 6.48 1.59
CA GLY A 61 5.15 5.78 0.36
C GLY A 61 4.68 6.50 -0.89
N GLU A 62 4.88 5.86 -2.03
CA GLU A 62 4.51 6.38 -3.33
C GLU A 62 3.47 5.49 -3.99
N TRP A 63 2.39 6.10 -4.49
CA TRP A 63 1.52 5.47 -5.47
C TRP A 63 2.06 5.67 -6.87
N GLY A 64 2.17 4.59 -7.65
CA GLY A 64 2.45 4.62 -9.07
C GLY A 64 1.28 4.07 -9.90
N TYR A 65 0.99 4.76 -11.00
CA TYR A 65 -0.09 4.47 -11.95
C TYR A 65 0.51 4.28 -13.33
N ARG A 66 0.69 3.03 -13.77
CA ARG A 66 1.34 2.71 -15.05
C ARG A 66 0.34 2.51 -16.18
N PHE A 67 0.55 3.26 -17.25
CA PHE A 67 -0.25 3.24 -18.47
C PHE A 67 0.52 2.56 -19.59
N LYS A 68 -0.18 1.70 -20.34
CA LYS A 68 0.27 1.12 -21.61
C LYS A 68 -0.81 1.36 -22.64
N ASN A 69 -0.47 1.94 -23.79
CA ASN A 69 -1.44 2.32 -24.82
C ASN A 69 -2.58 3.20 -24.25
N ASP A 70 -2.22 4.22 -23.46
CA ASP A 70 -3.16 5.14 -22.79
C ASP A 70 -4.17 4.49 -21.82
N THR A 71 -3.93 3.24 -21.43
CA THR A 71 -4.80 2.48 -20.53
C THR A 71 -4.04 2.11 -19.26
N LEU A 72 -4.60 2.45 -18.09
CA LEU A 72 -4.05 2.08 -16.78
C LEU A 72 -4.08 0.56 -16.63
N ASN A 73 -2.91 -0.05 -16.51
CA ASN A 73 -2.78 -1.51 -16.42
C ASN A 73 -2.17 -2.01 -15.12
N TRP A 74 -1.64 -1.12 -14.29
CA TRP A 74 -1.06 -1.44 -13.01
C TRP A 74 -1.12 -0.22 -12.08
N ILE A 75 -1.60 -0.45 -10.87
CA ILE A 75 -1.53 0.52 -9.76
C ILE A 75 -0.71 -0.15 -8.68
N HIS A 76 0.27 0.56 -8.13
CA HIS A 76 1.00 0.09 -6.97
C HIS A 76 1.15 1.20 -5.94
N PHE A 77 1.22 0.83 -4.68
CA PHE A 77 1.81 1.62 -3.62
C PHE A 77 3.00 0.85 -3.09
N ASP A 78 4.13 1.50 -2.86
CA ASP A 78 5.19 0.88 -2.09
C ASP A 78 5.95 1.86 -1.21
N LYS A 79 6.55 1.28 -0.17
CA LYS A 79 7.51 1.94 0.70
C LYS A 79 8.58 0.95 1.12
N TYR A 80 9.81 1.27 0.75
CA TYR A 80 11.02 0.67 1.30
C TYR A 80 11.47 1.44 2.55
N ILE A 81 11.76 0.72 3.62
CA ILE A 81 12.34 1.26 4.86
C ILE A 81 13.65 0.53 5.14
N ASP A 82 14.74 1.29 5.05
CA ASP A 82 16.12 0.76 5.14
C ASP A 82 16.63 0.74 6.59
N GLU A 83 15.95 1.43 7.50
CA GLU A 83 16.29 1.40 8.92
C GLU A 83 15.70 0.16 9.58
N ILE A 84 16.51 -0.88 9.67
CA ILE A 84 16.13 -2.22 10.13
C ILE A 84 16.19 -2.32 11.66
N ASN A 85 15.04 -2.14 12.30
CA ASN A 85 14.87 -2.33 13.73
C ASN A 85 13.45 -2.82 14.07
N ASP A 86 13.27 -3.31 15.31
CA ASP A 86 11.99 -3.85 15.79
C ASP A 86 10.85 -2.81 15.76
N THR A 87 11.15 -1.55 16.06
CA THR A 87 10.14 -0.47 16.05
C THR A 87 9.56 -0.28 14.64
N ASN A 88 10.43 -0.17 13.63
CA ASN A 88 10.02 -0.01 12.24
C ASN A 88 9.31 -1.26 11.72
N PHE A 89 9.76 -2.46 12.09
CA PHE A 89 9.06 -3.71 11.79
C PHE A 89 7.62 -3.70 12.32
N ARG A 90 7.44 -3.37 13.61
CA ARG A 90 6.11 -3.30 14.24
C ARG A 90 5.23 -2.22 13.63
N ASN A 91 5.81 -1.07 13.25
CA ASN A 91 5.09 0.00 12.57
C ASN A 91 4.56 -0.47 11.20
N CYS A 92 5.39 -1.15 10.40
CA CYS A 92 5.00 -1.74 9.12
C CYS A 92 3.89 -2.77 9.30
N LEU A 93 4.07 -3.73 10.21
CA LEU A 93 3.06 -4.77 10.48
C LEU A 93 1.71 -4.17 10.92
N SER A 94 1.74 -3.17 11.79
CA SER A 94 0.54 -2.47 12.27
C SER A 94 -0.16 -1.72 11.13
N ALA A 95 0.59 -0.98 10.32
CA ALA A 95 0.06 -0.26 9.17
C ALA A 95 -0.57 -1.23 8.15
N THR A 96 0.14 -2.29 7.77
CA THR A 96 -0.36 -3.27 6.80
C THR A 96 -1.61 -3.97 7.27
N ARG A 97 -1.73 -4.31 8.57
CA ARG A 97 -2.99 -4.85 9.13
C ARG A 97 -4.16 -3.88 8.98
N LYS A 98 -3.95 -2.57 9.19
CA LYS A 98 -5.00 -1.56 9.00
C LYS A 98 -5.37 -1.39 7.53
N ILE A 99 -4.38 -1.42 6.63
CA ILE A 99 -4.62 -1.41 5.18
C ILE A 99 -5.47 -2.62 4.80
N ILE A 100 -5.09 -3.84 5.20
CA ILE A 100 -5.87 -5.06 4.95
C ILE A 100 -7.30 -4.92 5.50
N ALA A 101 -7.48 -4.36 6.69
CA ALA A 101 -8.80 -4.13 7.26
C ALA A 101 -9.65 -3.16 6.43
N ASP A 102 -9.08 -2.05 5.93
CA ASP A 102 -9.80 -1.15 5.03
C ASP A 102 -10.21 -1.85 3.74
N PHE A 103 -9.29 -2.60 3.13
CA PHE A 103 -9.56 -3.35 1.90
C PHE A 103 -10.65 -4.39 2.15
N THR A 104 -10.62 -5.05 3.31
CA THR A 104 -11.65 -6.01 3.71
C THR A 104 -13.02 -5.35 3.86
N LYS A 105 -13.07 -4.13 4.40
CA LYS A 105 -14.31 -3.35 4.55
C LYS A 105 -14.94 -2.99 3.21
N VAL A 106 -14.14 -2.75 2.18
CA VAL A 106 -14.61 -2.34 0.84
C VAL A 106 -14.87 -3.53 -0.07
N TYR A 107 -14.00 -4.54 -0.03
CA TYR A 107 -13.97 -5.64 -1.00
C TYR A 107 -14.47 -6.98 -0.43
N GLY A 108 -14.80 -7.04 0.87
CA GLY A 108 -15.12 -8.28 1.58
C GLY A 108 -13.86 -9.03 2.02
N ASN A 109 -14.04 -10.24 2.56
CA ASN A 109 -12.90 -11.06 3.01
C ASN A 109 -11.94 -11.35 1.84
N PRO A 110 -10.62 -11.38 2.08
CA PRO A 110 -9.65 -11.78 1.06
C PRO A 110 -9.87 -13.26 0.67
N ASP A 111 -9.61 -13.57 -0.60
CA ASP A 111 -9.64 -14.94 -1.11
C ASP A 111 -8.47 -15.77 -0.56
N THR A 112 -7.33 -15.11 -0.36
CA THR A 112 -6.11 -15.71 0.20
C THR A 112 -5.55 -14.81 1.28
N THR A 113 -5.14 -15.40 2.40
CA THR A 113 -4.31 -14.73 3.43
C THR A 113 -3.11 -15.59 3.74
N ILE A 114 -1.92 -14.99 3.76
CA ILE A 114 -0.68 -15.65 4.19
C ILE A 114 -0.18 -14.92 5.43
N THR A 115 0.13 -15.68 6.47
CA THR A 115 0.78 -15.16 7.68
C THR A 115 2.12 -15.87 7.82
N GLY A 116 3.20 -15.13 7.63
CA GLY A 116 4.56 -15.62 7.83
C GLY A 116 5.06 -15.26 9.23
N ASP A 117 6.33 -14.88 9.33
CA ASP A 117 6.96 -14.55 10.61
C ASP A 117 6.58 -13.13 11.05
N THR A 118 5.72 -13.02 12.07
CA THR A 118 5.24 -11.74 12.60
C THR A 118 6.10 -11.18 13.74
N SER A 119 7.31 -11.70 13.91
CA SER A 119 8.26 -11.26 14.92
C SER A 119 9.56 -10.82 14.25
N PHE A 120 10.11 -9.69 14.68
CA PHE A 120 11.35 -9.17 14.13
C PHE A 120 12.51 -10.11 14.46
N ILE A 121 13.25 -10.49 13.42
CA ILE A 121 14.51 -11.23 13.50
C ILE A 121 15.59 -10.26 13.03
N ASP A 122 16.51 -9.89 13.92
CA ASP A 122 17.60 -8.98 13.56
C ASP A 122 18.60 -9.71 12.65
N PRO A 123 18.76 -9.30 11.38
CA PRO A 123 19.66 -9.98 10.44
C PRO A 123 21.14 -9.86 10.82
N TYR A 124 21.50 -8.87 11.64
CA TYR A 124 22.86 -8.66 12.12
C TYR A 124 23.21 -9.58 13.31
N GLN A 125 22.19 -10.14 13.98
CA GLN A 125 22.35 -11.14 15.04
C GLN A 125 22.12 -12.56 14.53
N LYS A 126 21.12 -12.75 13.67
CA LYS A 126 20.77 -14.04 13.04
C LYS A 126 20.54 -13.83 11.56
N LYS A 127 21.51 -14.24 10.73
CA LYS A 127 21.41 -14.10 9.27
C LYS A 127 20.18 -14.82 8.70
N HIS A 128 19.48 -14.16 7.78
CA HIS A 128 18.40 -14.71 6.97
C HIS A 128 18.29 -13.96 5.63
N TRP A 129 17.53 -14.48 4.67
CA TRP A 129 17.37 -13.90 3.32
C TRP A 129 16.08 -13.07 3.18
N GLY A 130 15.64 -12.47 4.28
CA GLY A 130 14.27 -11.99 4.39
C GLY A 130 13.23 -13.10 4.64
N TYR A 131 11.97 -12.71 4.76
CA TYR A 131 10.80 -13.57 4.93
C TYR A 131 9.51 -12.77 4.72
N ASP A 132 8.44 -13.48 4.36
CA ASP A 132 7.10 -12.91 4.32
C ASP A 132 6.56 -12.69 5.73
N VAL A 133 5.86 -11.57 5.94
CA VAL A 133 5.28 -11.23 7.24
C VAL A 133 3.78 -11.42 7.20
N ILE A 134 3.09 -10.71 6.30
CA ILE A 134 1.65 -10.83 6.10
C ILE A 134 1.26 -10.44 4.68
N GLU A 135 0.29 -11.15 4.13
CA GLU A 135 -0.26 -10.90 2.81
C GLU A 135 -1.77 -11.16 2.79
N ALA A 136 -2.51 -10.35 2.05
CA ALA A 136 -3.90 -10.59 1.69
C ALA A 136 -4.13 -10.34 0.19
N GLN A 137 -4.91 -11.23 -0.44
CA GLN A 137 -5.24 -11.15 -1.86
C GLN A 137 -6.76 -11.14 -2.10
N TRP A 138 -7.21 -10.35 -3.06
CA TRP A 138 -8.56 -10.39 -3.64
C TRP A 138 -8.41 -10.64 -5.13
N LYS A 139 -8.86 -11.80 -5.63
CA LYS A 139 -8.56 -12.28 -6.98
C LYS A 139 -9.49 -11.73 -8.05
N ASN A 140 -10.68 -11.25 -7.70
CA ASN A 140 -11.64 -10.75 -8.68
C ASN A 140 -12.65 -9.76 -8.08
N TYR A 141 -12.21 -8.53 -7.82
CA TYR A 141 -13.11 -7.43 -7.46
C TYR A 141 -13.20 -6.42 -8.60
N ASN A 142 -14.39 -6.25 -9.20
CA ASN A 142 -14.63 -5.36 -10.34
C ASN A 142 -13.61 -5.52 -11.49
N GLY A 143 -13.22 -6.76 -11.78
CA GLY A 143 -12.25 -7.06 -12.84
C GLY A 143 -10.79 -6.83 -12.46
N MET A 144 -10.49 -6.61 -11.18
CA MET A 144 -9.13 -6.42 -10.67
C MET A 144 -8.72 -7.54 -9.74
N LYS A 145 -7.42 -7.87 -9.77
CA LYS A 145 -6.73 -8.57 -8.68
C LYS A 145 -6.05 -7.53 -7.80
N ILE A 146 -6.10 -7.73 -6.49
CA ILE A 146 -5.55 -6.82 -5.49
C ILE A 146 -4.67 -7.62 -4.51
N LYS A 147 -3.48 -7.10 -4.22
CA LYS A 147 -2.53 -7.66 -3.25
C LYS A 147 -2.15 -6.59 -2.25
N VAL A 148 -2.20 -6.89 -0.95
CA VAL A 148 -1.61 -6.06 0.10
C VAL A 148 -0.61 -6.93 0.86
N GLU A 149 0.63 -6.49 1.01
CA GLU A 149 1.68 -7.27 1.65
C GLU A 149 2.64 -6.41 2.48
N PHE A 150 3.22 -7.06 3.50
CA PHE A 150 4.43 -6.64 4.17
C PHE A 150 5.42 -7.79 4.14
N THR A 151 6.60 -7.52 3.61
CA THR A 151 7.71 -8.48 3.52
C THR A 151 8.97 -7.84 4.09
N PHE A 152 9.77 -8.64 4.79
CA PHE A 152 11.13 -8.27 5.13
C PHE A 152 12.05 -8.82 4.05
N MET A 153 12.60 -7.96 3.20
CA MET A 153 13.54 -8.35 2.15
C MET A 153 14.97 -8.39 2.69
N GLY A 154 15.76 -9.37 2.22
CA GLY A 154 17.18 -9.46 2.53
C GLY A 154 17.99 -10.14 1.42
N GLY A 155 19.15 -9.60 1.09
CA GLY A 155 20.03 -10.19 0.09
C GLY A 155 21.33 -9.40 -0.10
N LYS A 156 22.45 -10.11 -0.29
CA LYS A 156 23.78 -9.51 -0.55
C LYS A 156 24.24 -8.48 0.49
N GLY A 157 23.74 -8.58 1.73
CA GLY A 157 24.07 -7.65 2.82
C GLY A 157 23.14 -6.44 2.92
N GLU A 158 22.16 -6.33 2.03
CA GLU A 158 21.13 -5.28 2.04
C GLU A 158 19.81 -5.86 2.56
N TYR A 159 19.08 -5.03 3.30
CA TYR A 159 17.86 -5.41 4.01
C TYR A 159 16.87 -4.25 3.96
N HIS A 160 15.60 -4.57 3.71
CA HIS A 160 14.53 -3.58 3.61
C HIS A 160 13.24 -4.13 4.18
N PHE A 161 12.49 -3.32 4.92
CA PHE A 161 11.05 -3.58 5.09
C PHE A 161 10.31 -3.04 3.87
N LEU A 162 9.45 -3.85 3.27
CA LEU A 162 8.64 -3.47 2.11
C LEU A 162 7.16 -3.60 2.44
N VAL A 163 6.47 -2.47 2.53
CA VAL A 163 5.00 -2.43 2.52
C VAL A 163 4.54 -2.16 1.10
N LYS A 164 3.66 -3.00 0.55
CA LYS A 164 3.24 -2.90 -0.84
C LYS A 164 1.75 -3.16 -1.02
N ILE A 165 1.14 -2.40 -1.93
CA ILE A 165 -0.20 -2.64 -2.45
C ILE A 165 -0.08 -2.76 -3.97
N ASN A 166 -0.77 -3.72 -4.58
CA ASN A 166 -0.87 -3.80 -6.03
C ASN A 166 -2.31 -4.02 -6.48
N TYR A 167 -2.64 -3.41 -7.62
CA TYR A 167 -3.84 -3.68 -8.39
C TYR A 167 -3.42 -4.05 -9.80
N PHE A 168 -3.96 -5.16 -10.29
CA PHE A 168 -3.73 -5.60 -11.67
C PHE A 168 -5.06 -5.92 -12.33
N ASP A 169 -5.04 -5.99 -13.66
CA ASP A 169 -6.13 -6.61 -14.41
C ASP A 169 -6.34 -8.06 -13.92
N LYS A 170 -7.59 -8.52 -13.86
CA LYS A 170 -7.90 -9.90 -13.43
C LYS A 170 -7.20 -10.98 -14.26
N ASN A 171 -6.86 -10.69 -15.52
CA ASN A 171 -6.18 -11.62 -16.41
C ASN A 171 -4.65 -11.49 -16.33
N TYR A 172 -4.11 -10.63 -15.45
CA TYR A 172 -2.67 -10.53 -15.27
C TYR A 172 -2.12 -11.90 -14.80
N PRO A 173 -1.08 -12.42 -15.49
CA PRO A 173 -0.67 -13.82 -15.34
C PRO A 173 0.05 -14.09 -14.03
N TYR A 174 0.61 -13.06 -13.38
CA TYR A 174 1.34 -13.21 -12.13
C TYR A 174 0.44 -12.90 -10.94
N TYR A 175 0.30 -13.85 -10.00
CA TYR A 175 -0.36 -13.74 -8.68
C TYR A 175 -0.26 -15.07 -7.91
N ASP A 176 -0.07 -16.14 -8.66
CA ASP A 176 0.25 -17.50 -8.24
C ASP A 176 1.65 -17.87 -8.76
#